data_AF-A0A0C2RN38-F1
#
_entry.id   AF-A0A0C2RN38-F1
#
_cell.length_a   1.000
_cell.length_b   1.000
_cell.length_c   1.000
_cell.angle_alpha   90.00
_cell.angle_beta   90.00
_cell.angle_gamma   90.00
#
_symmetry.space_group_name_H-M   'P 1'
#
loop_
_entity.id
_entity.type
_entity.pdbx_description
1 polymer ?
#
loop_
_entity_poly.entity_id
_entity_poly.type
_entity_poly.pdbx_seq_one_letter_code
_entity_poly.pdbx_strand_id
1 'polypeptide(L)' 'MIKEINVETHYFKVKKIGNSCGIEDPDNLIEKAEWKSSTDVKRLEHMYPEDEELLLKEMKV' A
#
# COMPACT_ATOMS: atom_id res chain seq x y z
N MET A 1 -15.03 0.04 -2.40
CA MET A 1 -15.89 -0.90 -3.15
C MET A 1 -16.58 -0.24 -4.34
N ILE A 2 -16.20 -0.63 -5.57
CA ILE A 2 -17.16 -0.65 -6.68
C ILE A 2 -18.18 -1.73 -6.29
N LYS A 3 -19.42 -1.34 -5.98
CA LYS A 3 -20.39 -2.12 -5.18
C LYS A 3 -20.82 -3.48 -5.77
N GLU A 4 -20.27 -3.92 -6.89
CA GLU A 4 -20.70 -5.11 -7.65
C GLU A 4 -19.56 -6.07 -8.02
N ILE A 5 -18.34 -5.85 -7.54
CA ILE A 5 -17.19 -6.74 -7.82
C ILE A 5 -16.72 -7.36 -6.51
N ASN A 6 -16.74 -8.69 -6.46
CA ASN A 6 -16.13 -9.45 -5.38
C ASN A 6 -14.61 -9.49 -5.62
N VAL A 7 -13.84 -8.92 -4.69
CA VAL A 7 -12.39 -8.80 -4.78
C VAL A 7 -11.78 -9.40 -3.53
N GLU A 8 -10.71 -10.17 -3.71
CA GLU A 8 -9.89 -10.71 -2.64
C GLU A 8 -8.48 -10.13 -2.75
N THR A 9 -7.97 -9.59 -1.63
CA THR A 9 -6.65 -8.94 -1.56
C THR A 9 -5.74 -9.70 -0.60
N HIS A 10 -4.51 -9.98 -1.03
CA HIS A 10 -3.49 -10.64 -0.22
C HIS A 10 -2.31 -9.69 0.05
N TYR A 11 -1.95 -9.52 1.33
CA TYR A 11 -0.83 -8.68 1.74
C TYR A 11 0.40 -9.51 2.11
N PHE A 12 1.58 -9.06 1.68
CA PHE A 12 2.86 -9.66 2.04
C PHE A 12 3.73 -8.64 2.76
N LYS A 13 4.12 -8.96 4.01
CA LYS A 13 5.07 -8.16 4.77
C LYS A 13 6.48 -8.44 4.27
N VAL A 14 7.12 -7.42 3.69
CA VAL A 14 8.46 -7.53 3.12
C VAL A 14 9.43 -6.59 3.82
N LYS A 15 10.72 -6.92 3.75
CA LYS A 15 11.81 -6.04 4.15
C LYS A 15 12.50 -5.52 2.90
N LYS A 16 12.62 -4.19 2.75
CA LYS A 16 13.43 -3.60 1.69
C LYS A 16 14.89 -4.05 1.86
N ILE A 17 15.48 -4.57 0.78
CA ILE A 17 16.90 -4.89 0.69
C ILE A 17 17.54 -4.07 -0.43
N GLY A 18 18.78 -3.65 -0.24
CA GLY A 18 19.53 -2.87 -1.23
C GLY A 18 19.11 -1.39 -1.34
N ASN A 19 19.67 -0.72 -2.34
CA ASN A 19 19.61 0.74 -2.50
C ASN A 19 18.67 1.21 -3.62
N SER A 20 17.92 0.30 -4.26
CA SER A 20 16.97 0.73 -5.30
C SER A 20 16.00 1.76 -4.71
N CYS A 21 15.84 2.87 -5.44
CA CYS A 21 14.90 3.93 -5.12
C CYS A 21 13.54 3.73 -5.81
N GLY A 22 13.40 2.72 -6.67
CA GLY A 22 12.28 2.63 -7.60
C GLY A 22 11.56 1.28 -7.62
N ILE A 23 10.35 1.34 -8.18
CA ILE A 23 9.58 0.21 -8.69
C ILE A 23 9.82 0.20 -10.20
N GLU A 24 10.17 -0.95 -10.79
CA GLU A 24 10.16 -1.08 -12.25
C GLU A 24 8.71 -1.16 -12.72
N ASP A 25 8.25 -0.12 -13.40
CA ASP A 25 6.87 0.04 -13.86
C ASP A 25 6.81 -0.01 -15.41
N PRO A 26 6.90 -1.20 -16.02
CA PRO A 26 6.99 -1.32 -17.47
C PRO A 26 5.69 -0.94 -18.20
N ASP A 27 4.54 -1.04 -17.53
CA ASP A 27 3.24 -0.69 -18.10
C ASP A 27 2.85 0.78 -17.83
N ASN A 28 3.63 1.50 -17.02
CA ASN A 28 3.43 2.90 -16.66
C ASN A 28 2.09 3.17 -15.97
N LEU A 29 1.56 2.19 -15.21
CA LEU A 29 0.31 2.36 -14.47
C LEU A 29 0.50 3.06 -13.11
N ILE A 30 1.74 3.16 -12.61
CA ILE A 30 2.03 3.78 -11.32
C ILE A 30 2.22 5.28 -11.50
N GLU A 31 1.24 6.06 -11.05
CA GLU A 31 1.39 7.52 -11.01
C GLU A 31 2.50 7.94 -10.02
N LYS A 32 2.55 7.29 -8.85
CA LYS A 32 3.46 7.68 -7.76
C LYS A 32 3.75 6.55 -6.78
N ALA A 33 5.02 6.35 -6.46
CA ALA A 33 5.51 5.41 -5.44
C ALA A 33 6.31 6.12 -4.35
N GLU A 34 5.89 6.03 -3.09
CA GLU A 34 6.57 6.65 -1.95
C GLU A 34 6.48 5.78 -0.70
N TRP A 35 7.51 5.87 0.15
CA TRP A 35 7.45 5.32 1.50
C TRP A 35 6.64 6.26 2.41
N LYS A 36 5.71 5.69 3.17
CA LYS A 36 4.82 6.42 4.09
C LYS A 36 5.01 5.93 5.52
N SER A 37 4.96 6.86 6.47
CA SER A 37 4.89 6.52 7.89
C SER A 37 3.48 6.06 8.28
N SER A 38 3.33 5.42 9.44
CA SER A 38 2.01 5.03 9.97
C SER A 38 1.08 6.23 10.19
N THR A 39 1.64 7.40 10.49
CA THR A 39 0.87 8.65 10.61
C THR A 39 0.39 9.16 9.24
N ASP A 40 1.17 8.94 8.19
CA ASP A 40 0.80 9.33 6.82
C ASP A 40 -0.27 8.41 6.24
N VAL A 41 -0.27 7.13 6.59
CA VAL A 41 -1.28 6.15 6.17
C VAL A 41 -2.70 6.63 6.49
N LYS A 42 -2.90 7.19 7.69
CA LYS A 42 -4.18 7.76 8.14
C LYS A 42 -4.68 8.97 7.33
N ARG A 43 -3.86 9.51 6.44
CA ARG A 43 -4.15 10.69 5.62
C ARG A 43 -4.19 10.38 4.12
N LEU A 44 -4.16 9.10 3.73
CA LEU A 44 -4.22 8.70 2.33
C LEU A 44 -5.66 8.79 1.80
N GLU A 45 -5.87 9.58 0.76
CA GLU A 45 -7.21 9.87 0.19
C GLU A 45 -7.81 8.69 -0.60
N HIS A 46 -6.99 7.77 -1.07
CA HIS A 46 -7.39 6.64 -1.92
C HIS A 46 -7.17 5.28 -1.25
N MET A 47 -7.36 5.24 0.07
CA MET A 47 -7.29 4.01 0.87
C MET A 47 -8.68 3.44 1.08
N TYR A 48 -8.82 2.12 0.94
CA TYR A 48 -10.01 1.43 1.41
C TYR A 48 -9.98 1.36 2.95
N PRO A 49 -11.06 1.73 3.65
CA PRO A 49 -11.09 1.72 5.11
C PRO A 49 -10.73 0.36 5.73
N GLU A 50 -11.11 -0.73 5.07
CA GLU A 50 -10.79 -2.10 5.48
C GLU A 50 -9.27 -2.41 5.51
N ASP A 51 -8.49 -1.74 4.64
CA ASP A 51 -7.05 -1.95 4.55
C ASP A 51 -6.28 -1.16 5.62
N GLU A 52 -6.82 -0.02 6.06
CA GLU A 52 -6.18 0.86 7.03
C GLU A 52 -5.85 0.11 8.33
N GLU A 53 -6.81 -0.65 8.85
CA GLU A 53 -6.63 -1.40 10.10
C GLU A 53 -5.52 -2.44 9.97
N LEU A 54 -5.51 -3.20 8.87
CA LEU A 54 -4.50 -4.23 8.60
C LEU A 54 -3.10 -3.62 8.48
N LEU A 55 -2.96 -2.54 7.69
CA LEU A 55 -1.67 -1.87 7.48
C LEU A 55 -1.14 -1.27 8.79
N LEU A 56 -1.97 -0.56 9.55
CA LEU A 56 -1.56 0.04 10.82
C LEU A 56 -1.21 -1.01 11.87
N LYS A 57 -1.84 -2.18 11.85
CA LYS A 57 -1.49 -3.30 12.73
C LYS A 57 -0.10 -3.85 12.38
N GLU A 58 0.17 -4.09 11.10
CA GLU A 58 1.45 -4.68 10.67
C GLU A 58 2.65 -3.72 10.75
N MET A 59 2.40 -2.40 10.72
CA MET A 59 3.42 -1.36 10.88
C MET A 59 3.82 -1.07 12.32
N LYS A 60 3.05 -1.55 13.32
CA LYS A 60 3.45 -1.47 14.73
C LYS A 60 4.55 -2.49 14.98
N VAL A 61 5.76 -2.00 15.27
CA VAL A 61 6.91 -2.80 15.72
C VAL A 61 6.77 -3.11 17.20
#